data_AF-A0A914VHE9-F1
#
_entry.id   AF-A0A914VHE9-F1
#
_cell.length_a   1.000
_cell.length_b   1.000
_cell.length_c   1.000
_cell.angle_alpha   90.00
_cell.angle_beta   90.00
_cell.angle_gamma   90.00
#
_symmetry.space_group_name_H-M   'P 1'
#
loop_
_entity.id
_entity.type
_entity.pdbx_description
1 polymer ?
#
loop_
_entity_poly.entity_id
_entity_poly.type
_entity_poly.pdbx_seq_one_letter_code
_entity_poly.pdbx_strand_id
1 'polypeptide(L)'
;MSPMISLYAVATLLMVSVSLEVEAKTMCVRGVGKLMCKSDPMKAANLEIDMKDYDGLPLDSDDHMGTTWTSLNGSFEVSGCGH
;
A
#
# COMPACT_ATOMS: atom_id res chain seq x y z
N MET A 1 35.81 -23.10 -25.86
CA MET A 1 34.41 -22.62 -25.81
C MET A 1 34.34 -21.27 -26.50
N SER A 2 33.41 -21.10 -27.44
CA SER A 2 33.23 -19.85 -28.20
C SER A 2 32.62 -18.75 -27.30
N PRO A 3 33.05 -17.48 -27.40
CA PRO A 3 32.60 -16.39 -26.53
C PRO A 3 31.07 -16.15 -26.60
N MET A 4 30.44 -16.47 -27.73
CA MET A 4 28.98 -16.45 -27.90
C MET A 4 28.26 -17.40 -26.94
N ILE A 5 28.79 -18.62 -26.71
CA ILE A 5 28.19 -19.61 -25.82
C ILE A 5 28.20 -19.11 -24.37
N SER A 6 29.27 -18.41 -23.98
CA SER A 6 29.40 -17.80 -22.67
C SER A 6 28.41 -16.65 -22.46
N LEU A 7 28.16 -15.83 -23.48
CA LEU A 7 27.21 -14.72 -23.37
C LEU A 7 25.76 -15.21 -23.25
N TYR A 8 25.38 -16.20 -24.04
CA TYR A 8 24.05 -16.82 -23.94
C TYR A 8 23.84 -17.47 -22.57
N ALA A 9 24.85 -18.20 -22.06
CA ALA A 9 24.78 -18.82 -20.74
C ALA A 9 24.57 -17.79 -19.61
N VAL A 10 25.31 -16.67 -19.66
CA VAL A 10 25.18 -15.58 -18.69
C VAL A 10 23.82 -14.88 -18.81
N ALA A 11 23.34 -14.64 -20.03
CA ALA A 11 22.02 -14.04 -20.25
C ALA A 11 20.87 -14.95 -19.77
N THR A 12 20.95 -16.26 -20.00
CA THR A 12 19.98 -17.22 -19.48
C THR A 12 20.03 -17.32 -17.96
N LEU A 13 21.22 -17.25 -17.35
CA LEU A 13 21.36 -17.28 -15.89
C LEU A 13 20.75 -16.02 -15.25
N LEU A 14 20.97 -14.84 -15.84
CA LEU A 14 20.37 -13.58 -15.42
C LEU A 14 18.84 -13.62 -15.49
N MET A 15 18.27 -14.11 -16.60
CA MET A 15 16.81 -14.24 -16.77
C MET A 15 16.20 -15.21 -15.74
N VAL A 16 16.85 -16.34 -15.46
CA VAL A 16 16.40 -17.32 -14.45
C VAL A 16 16.47 -16.74 -13.03
N SER A 17 17.49 -15.94 -12.71
CA SER A 17 17.57 -15.25 -11.41
C SER A 17 16.55 -14.13 -11.23
N VAL A 18 16.01 -13.58 -12.33
CA VAL A 18 14.95 -12.55 -12.29
C VAL A 18 13.56 -13.18 -12.12
N SER A 19 13.38 -14.46 -12.45
CA SER A 19 12.16 -15.22 -12.18
C SER A 19 12.00 -15.64 -10.71
N LEU A 20 12.68 -14.97 -9.77
CA LEU A 20 12.39 -15.15 -8.35
C LEU A 20 10.94 -14.70 -8.13
N GLU A 21 10.06 -15.64 -7.86
CA GLU A 21 8.66 -15.37 -7.57
C GLU A 21 8.62 -14.52 -6.29
N VAL A 22 8.46 -13.21 -6.47
CA VAL A 22 8.10 -12.31 -5.37
C VAL A 22 6.64 -12.63 -5.07
N GLU A 23 6.40 -13.43 -4.03
CA GLU A 23 5.06 -13.62 -3.47
C GLU A 23 4.65 -12.29 -2.81
N ALA A 24 4.10 -11.38 -3.61
CA ALA A 24 3.44 -10.18 -3.12
C ALA A 24 2.15 -10.60 -2.42
N LYS A 25 2.21 -10.74 -1.10
CA LYS A 25 1.05 -11.11 -0.30
C LYS A 25 0.16 -9.89 -0.10
N THR A 26 -0.93 -9.81 -0.86
CA THR A 26 -2.00 -8.81 -0.61
C THR A 26 -2.62 -9.05 0.77
N MET A 27 -2.65 -8.02 1.60
CA MET A 27 -3.34 -8.05 2.90
C MET A 27 -4.37 -6.95 2.99
N CYS A 28 -5.59 -7.32 3.40
CA CYS A 28 -6.69 -6.38 3.59
C CYS A 28 -6.89 -6.07 5.07
N VAL A 29 -7.18 -4.81 5.38
CA VAL A 29 -7.38 -4.30 6.74
C VAL A 29 -8.64 -3.45 6.84
N ARG A 30 -9.14 -3.29 8.07
CA ARG A 30 -10.29 -2.44 8.40
C ARG A 30 -9.94 -1.58 9.61
N GLY A 31 -10.01 -0.26 9.45
CA GLY A 31 -9.83 0.73 10.50
C GLY A 31 -11.17 1.27 10.96
N VAL A 32 -11.44 1.18 12.26
CA VAL A 32 -12.65 1.75 12.90
C VAL A 32 -12.19 2.72 13.98
N GLY A 33 -12.71 3.94 13.97
CA GLY A 33 -12.24 4.97 14.89
C GLY A 33 -13.21 6.14 15.06
N LYS A 34 -12.76 7.13 15.84
CA LYS A 34 -13.50 8.37 16.08
C LYS A 34 -12.53 9.54 16.25
N LEU A 35 -12.65 10.56 15.41
CA LEU A 35 -11.93 11.82 15.57
C LEU A 35 -12.54 12.66 16.68
N MET A 36 -11.69 13.33 17.46
CA MET A 36 -12.09 14.23 18.53
C MET A 36 -11.32 15.54 18.43
N CYS A 37 -12.03 16.65 18.33
CA CYS A 37 -11.45 17.98 18.42
C CYS A 37 -11.82 18.59 19.78
N LYS A 38 -10.82 18.81 20.65
CA LYS A 38 -11.05 19.29 22.03
C LYS A 38 -11.68 20.67 22.10
N SER A 39 -11.32 21.55 21.16
CA SER A 39 -11.80 22.93 21.12
C SER A 39 -13.19 23.05 20.50
N ASP A 40 -13.52 22.19 19.52
CA ASP A 40 -14.80 22.22 18.83
C ASP A 40 -15.13 20.83 18.25
N PRO A 41 -15.99 20.04 18.94
CA PRO A 41 -16.35 18.70 18.50
C PRO A 41 -16.96 18.63 17.08
N MET A 42 -17.60 19.69 16.60
CA MET A 42 -18.24 19.71 15.28
C MET A 42 -17.21 19.66 14.15
N LYS A 43 -15.97 20.06 14.40
CA LYS A 43 -14.88 19.97 13.42
C LYS A 43 -14.41 18.55 13.13
N ALA A 44 -14.84 17.57 13.91
CA ALA A 44 -14.56 16.17 13.64
C ALA A 44 -15.53 15.55 12.61
N ALA A 45 -16.61 16.25 12.26
CA ALA A 45 -17.63 15.77 11.32
C ALA A 45 -17.26 16.05 9.85
N ASN A 46 -17.72 15.18 8.94
CA ASN A 46 -17.58 15.33 7.49
C ASN A 46 -16.14 15.60 7.04
N LEU A 47 -15.18 14.91 7.66
CA LEU A 47 -13.78 14.91 7.26
C LEU A 47 -13.50 13.67 6.43
N GLU A 48 -12.78 13.84 5.33
CA GLU A 48 -12.25 12.76 4.52
C GLU A 48 -11.10 12.06 5.26
N ILE A 49 -11.10 10.74 5.26
CA ILE A 49 -10.08 9.88 5.84
C ILE A 49 -9.53 8.99 4.73
N ASP A 50 -8.25 9.15 4.42
CA ASP A 50 -7.51 8.26 3.53
C ASP A 50 -6.70 7.26 4.34
N MET A 51 -6.92 5.97 4.06
CA MET A 51 -6.09 4.87 4.53
C MET A 51 -4.99 4.62 3.51
N LYS A 52 -3.75 4.61 4.00
CA LYS A 52 -2.56 4.35 3.18
C LYS A 52 -1.73 3.22 3.75
N ASP A 53 -1.12 2.44 2.86
CA ASP A 53 -0.05 1.51 3.20
C ASP A 53 1.25 2.29 3.39
N TYR A 54 2.10 1.86 4.31
CA TYR A 54 3.39 2.47 4.55
C TYR A 54 4.45 1.37 4.57
N ASP A 55 5.20 1.27 3.48
CA ASP A 55 6.26 0.29 3.27
C ASP A 55 7.68 0.85 3.49
N GLY A 56 7.81 2.17 3.69
CA GLY A 56 9.07 2.85 3.96
C GLY A 56 9.95 3.06 2.72
N LEU A 57 9.44 2.83 1.52
CA LEU A 57 10.14 3.12 0.27
C LEU A 57 9.76 4.53 -0.23
N PRO A 58 10.74 5.39 -0.59
CA PRO A 58 10.50 6.80 -0.86
C PRO A 58 9.74 7.10 -2.18
N LEU A 59 9.30 6.08 -2.93
CA LEU A 59 8.74 6.22 -4.28
C LEU A 59 7.57 5.25 -4.57
N ASP A 60 6.95 4.67 -3.55
CA ASP A 60 5.79 3.83 -3.83
C ASP A 60 4.59 4.66 -4.29
N SER A 61 4.08 4.30 -5.46
CA SER A 61 3.08 5.08 -6.20
C SER A 61 1.65 4.62 -5.95
N ASP A 62 1.46 3.53 -5.19
CA ASP A 62 0.16 2.89 -4.96
C ASP A 62 -0.11 2.61 -3.47
N ASP A 63 0.20 3.59 -2.61
CA ASP A 63 -0.06 3.47 -1.16
C ASP A 63 -1.55 3.57 -0.81
N HIS A 64 -2.44 3.89 -1.76
CA HIS A 64 -3.83 4.19 -1.43
C HIS A 64 -4.65 2.91 -1.24
N MET A 65 -5.11 2.66 -0.01
CA MET A 65 -5.90 1.46 0.32
C MET A 65 -7.42 1.73 0.30
N GLY A 66 -7.84 2.95 0.67
CA GLY A 66 -9.26 3.33 0.64
C GLY A 66 -9.57 4.68 1.30
N THR A 67 -10.75 5.22 1.00
CA THR A 67 -11.25 6.50 1.52
C THR A 67 -12.59 6.32 2.21
N THR A 68 -12.83 7.10 3.27
CA THR A 68 -14.14 7.24 3.91
C THR A 68 -14.37 8.67 4.40
N TRP A 69 -15.55 8.94 4.95
CA TRP A 69 -15.88 10.21 5.57
C TRP A 69 -16.32 10.01 7.02
N THR A 70 -15.93 10.93 7.91
CA THR A 70 -16.42 10.89 9.29
C THR A 70 -17.89 11.28 9.37
N SER A 71 -18.61 10.58 10.24
CA SER A 71 -19.99 10.90 10.62
C SER A 71 -20.08 12.20 11.43
N LEU A 72 -21.30 12.68 11.69
CA LEU A 72 -21.54 13.90 12.48
C LEU A 72 -20.92 13.87 13.89
N ASN A 73 -20.69 12.69 14.45
CA ASN A 73 -20.04 12.52 15.75
C ASN A 73 -18.52 12.28 15.66
N GLY A 74 -17.93 12.33 14.46
CA GLY A 74 -16.51 12.06 14.19
C GLY A 74 -16.15 10.58 13.99
N SER A 75 -17.10 9.65 14.07
CA SER A 75 -16.84 8.21 13.84
C SER A 75 -16.59 7.91 12.37
N PHE A 76 -15.69 6.97 12.10
CA PHE A 76 -15.38 6.50 10.74
C PHE A 76 -15.09 5.00 10.71
N GLU A 77 -15.27 4.43 9.53
CA GLU A 77 -14.88 3.09 9.17
C GLU A 77 -14.33 3.11 7.74
N VAL A 78 -13.12 2.60 7.56
CA VAL A 78 -12.44 2.48 6.26
C VAL A 78 -11.84 1.08 6.14
N SER A 79 -11.85 0.54 4.93
CA SER A 79 -11.26 -0.76 4.62
C SER A 79 -10.54 -0.69 3.28
N GLY A 80 -9.44 -1.42 3.17
CA GLY A 80 -8.61 -1.45 1.97
C GLY A 80 -7.61 -2.59 2.01
N CYS A 81 -6.96 -2.83 0.88
CA CYS A 81 -5.91 -3.83 0.74
C CYS A 81 -4.62 -3.16 0.25
N GLY A 82 -3.49 -3.60 0.81
CA GLY A 82 -2.15 -3.23 0.32
C GLY A 82 -1.70 -4.26 -0.70
N HIS A 83 -1.02 -3.80 -1.75
CA HIS A 83 -0.60 -4.61 -2.89
C HIS A 83 0.91 -4.80 -2.95
#